data_AF-A0A352JHZ1-F1
#
_entry.id   AF-A0A352JHZ1-F1
#
_cell.length_a   1.000
_cell.length_b   1.000
_cell.length_c   1.000
_cell.angle_alpha   90.00
_cell.angle_beta   90.00
_cell.angle_gamma   90.00
#
_symmetry.space_group_name_H-M   'P 1'
#
loop_
_entity.id
_entity.type
_entity.pdbx_description
1 polymer ?
#
loop_
_entity_poly.entity_id
_entity_poly.type
_entity_poly.pdbx_seq_one_letter_code
_entity_poly.pdbx_strand_id
1 'polypeptide(L)'
;MSWIELSIETTNEAVDWVCTLLAKVIAAEDMQIREYQEELSQWTFTIQMYLPEGIRIHQQIDEIEKMLTPLHRTGMTSELQTFVIDHKPDPIALKSHAASSLIRKIGDRFVVLSADADYQPHPQ
;
A
#
# COMPACT_ATOMS: atom_id res chain seq x y z
N MET A 1 11.10 -2.05 14.69
CA MET A 1 11.68 -1.75 13.37
C MET A 1 10.56 -1.21 12.53
N SER A 2 10.73 -0.02 11.97
CA SER A 2 9.75 0.57 11.05
C SER A 2 9.71 -0.23 9.75
N TRP A 3 8.56 -0.17 9.10
CA TRP A 3 8.30 -0.73 7.79
C TRP A 3 7.89 0.40 6.85
N ILE A 4 8.15 0.20 5.56
CA ILE A 4 7.63 1.06 4.51
C ILE A 4 6.47 0.31 3.83
N GLU A 5 5.28 0.91 3.84
CA GLU A 5 4.19 0.50 2.96
C GLU A 5 4.29 1.29 1.65
N LEU A 6 4.32 0.57 0.54
CA LEU A 6 4.09 1.12 -0.79
C LEU A 6 2.67 0.79 -1.22
N SER A 7 1.95 1.75 -1.78
CA SER A 7 0.57 1.58 -2.25
C SER A 7 0.44 2.09 -3.68
N ILE A 8 -0.21 1.30 -4.52
CA ILE A 8 -0.51 1.69 -5.90
C ILE A 8 -1.91 1.20 -6.28
N GLU A 9 -2.64 2.06 -6.95
CA GLU A 9 -3.96 1.74 -7.51
C GLU A 9 -3.77 1.27 -8.95
N THR A 10 -4.54 0.27 -9.36
CA THR A 10 -4.37 -0.38 -10.66
C THR A 10 -5.72 -0.66 -11.30
N THR A 11 -5.76 -0.57 -12.62
CA THR A 11 -6.87 -1.08 -13.44
C THR A 11 -6.86 -2.61 -13.44
N ASN A 12 -7.99 -3.22 -13.81
CA ASN A 12 -8.10 -4.67 -13.94
C ASN A 12 -7.08 -5.27 -14.91
N GLU A 13 -6.78 -4.57 -16.01
CA GLU A 13 -5.83 -5.01 -17.02
C GLU A 13 -4.37 -4.95 -16.54
N ALA A 14 -4.08 -4.12 -15.53
CA ALA A 14 -2.72 -3.81 -15.08
C ALA A 14 -2.23 -4.68 -13.92
N VAL A 15 -3.14 -5.27 -13.14
CA VAL A 15 -2.80 -6.01 -11.90
C VAL A 15 -1.78 -7.12 -12.16
N ASP A 16 -1.98 -7.93 -13.20
CA ASP A 16 -1.09 -9.04 -13.55
C ASP A 16 0.29 -8.54 -13.99
N TRP A 17 0.36 -7.41 -14.70
CA TRP A 17 1.62 -6.80 -15.11
C TRP A 17 2.39 -6.26 -13.91
N VAL A 18 1.71 -5.59 -12.97
CA VAL A 18 2.34 -5.11 -11.74
C VAL A 18 2.90 -6.29 -10.94
N CYS A 19 2.11 -7.33 -10.71
CA CYS A 19 2.59 -8.53 -10.02
C CYS A 19 3.79 -9.18 -10.73
N THR A 20 3.74 -9.28 -12.07
CA THR A 20 4.83 -9.88 -12.86
C THR A 20 6.12 -9.07 -12.77
N LEU A 21 6.03 -7.73 -12.85
CA LEU A 21 7.18 -6.84 -12.75
C LEU A 21 7.81 -6.90 -11.35
N LEU A 22 6.99 -6.98 -10.31
CA LEU A 22 7.43 -6.91 -8.93
C LEU A 22 7.81 -8.26 -8.30
N ALA A 23 7.46 -9.38 -8.93
CA ALA A 23 7.73 -10.73 -8.41
C ALA A 23 9.22 -11.02 -8.12
N LYS A 24 10.15 -10.26 -8.72
CA LYS A 24 11.60 -10.43 -8.50
C LYS A 24 12.15 -9.56 -7.36
N VAL A 25 11.40 -8.56 -6.92
CA VAL A 25 11.87 -7.54 -5.96
C VAL A 25 11.08 -7.52 -4.66
N ILE A 26 9.88 -8.10 -4.65
CA ILE A 26 9.00 -8.15 -3.48
C ILE A 26 8.56 -9.61 -3.29
N ALA A 27 8.73 -10.11 -2.08
CA ALA A 27 8.26 -11.45 -1.73
C ALA A 27 6.73 -11.51 -1.78
N ALA A 28 6.17 -12.65 -2.20
CA ALA A 28 4.72 -12.79 -2.32
C ALA A 28 4.00 -12.58 -0.97
N GLU A 29 4.63 -12.96 0.14
CA GLU A 29 4.10 -12.72 1.49
C GLU A 29 4.07 -11.24 1.91
N ASP A 30 4.85 -10.38 1.25
CA ASP A 30 4.94 -8.95 1.50
C ASP A 30 4.05 -8.13 0.55
N MET A 31 3.29 -8.79 -0.32
CA MET A 31 2.38 -8.16 -1.27
C MET A 31 0.93 -8.54 -0.95
N GLN A 32 0.04 -7.55 -1.00
CA GLN A 32 -1.40 -7.72 -0.81
C GLN A 32 -2.16 -7.00 -1.91
N ILE A 33 -3.21 -7.64 -2.41
CA ILE A 33 -4.09 -7.10 -3.45
C ILE A 33 -5.50 -7.07 -2.88
N ARG A 34 -6.16 -5.92 -3.02
CA ARG A 34 -7.52 -5.66 -2.54
C ARG A 34 -8.35 -5.08 -3.67
N GLU A 35 -9.62 -5.42 -3.73
CA GLU A 35 -10.57 -4.72 -4.59
C GLU A 35 -10.70 -3.27 -4.13
N TYR A 36 -10.72 -2.36 -5.09
CA TYR A 36 -10.92 -0.94 -4.85
C TYR A 36 -12.39 -0.72 -4.45
N GLN A 37 -12.62 -0.11 -3.29
CA GLN A 37 -13.96 -0.07 -2.68
C GLN A 37 -14.87 1.03 -3.23
N GLU A 38 -14.35 1.97 -4.03
CA GLU A 38 -15.17 3.07 -4.56
C GLU A 38 -15.67 2.77 -5.98
N GLU A 39 -16.98 2.64 -6.13
CA GLU A 39 -17.66 2.28 -7.39
C GLU A 39 -17.50 3.32 -8.52
N LEU A 40 -17.10 4.55 -8.20
CA LEU A 40 -16.94 5.65 -9.16
C LEU A 40 -15.50 5.89 -9.60
N SER A 41 -14.56 5.08 -9.15
CA SER A 41 -13.15 5.18 -9.52
C SER A 41 -12.83 4.37 -10.78
N GLN A 42 -11.84 4.81 -11.54
CA GLN A 42 -11.28 4.02 -12.65
C GLN A 42 -10.42 2.85 -12.17
N TRP A 43 -10.07 2.83 -10.88
CA TRP A 43 -9.22 1.82 -10.29
C TRP A 43 -10.03 0.61 -9.84
N THR A 44 -9.48 -0.58 -10.09
CA THR A 44 -10.11 -1.85 -9.75
C THR A 44 -9.46 -2.52 -8.55
N PHE A 45 -8.14 -2.32 -8.37
CA PHE A 45 -7.40 -2.91 -7.27
C PHE A 45 -6.44 -1.92 -6.62
N THR A 46 -6.25 -2.07 -5.31
CA THR A 46 -5.12 -1.50 -4.57
C THR A 46 -4.12 -2.61 -4.29
N ILE A 47 -2.86 -2.39 -4.68
CA ILE A 47 -1.75 -3.27 -4.35
C ILE A 47 -0.93 -2.59 -3.26
N GLN A 48 -0.81 -3.26 -2.11
CA GLN A 48 -0.01 -2.83 -0.98
C GLN A 48 1.20 -3.74 -0.85
N MET A 49 2.37 -3.14 -0.63
CA MET A 49 3.63 -3.85 -0.53
C MET A 49 4.39 -3.39 0.70
N TYR A 50 5.06 -4.31 1.38
CA TYR A 50 5.72 -4.03 2.66
C TYR A 50 7.21 -4.29 2.56
N LEU A 51 8.02 -3.26 2.78
CA LEU A 51 9.47 -3.36 2.78
C LEU A 51 10.00 -3.08 4.20
N PRO A 52 10.92 -3.90 4.73
CA PRO A 52 11.58 -3.59 5.99
C PRO A 52 12.44 -2.34 5.82
N GLU A 53 12.39 -1.41 6.77
CA GLU A 53 13.26 -0.24 6.72
C GLU A 53 14.73 -0.67 6.82
N GLY A 54 15.54 -0.21 5.87
CA GLY A 54 16.96 -0.58 5.77
C GLY A 54 17.76 0.47 5.02
N ILE A 55 19.08 0.34 5.04
CA ILE A 55 20.03 1.35 4.51
C ILE A 55 19.80 1.65 3.01
N ARG A 56 19.26 0.70 2.25
CA ARG A 56 19.03 0.82 0.80
C ARG A 56 17.57 1.04 0.42
N ILE A 57 16.70 1.36 1.39
CA ILE A 57 15.26 1.41 1.17
C ILE A 57 14.87 2.40 0.06
N HIS A 58 15.47 3.60 0.04
CA HIS A 58 15.19 4.59 -1.00
C HIS A 58 15.63 4.11 -2.40
N GLN A 59 16.76 3.41 -2.51
CA GLN A 59 17.21 2.86 -3.79
C GLN A 59 16.24 1.78 -4.30
N GLN A 60 15.74 0.94 -3.39
CA GLN A 60 14.75 -0.09 -3.73
C GLN A 60 13.41 0.51 -4.16
N ILE A 61 12.96 1.59 -3.51
CA ILE A 61 11.75 2.33 -3.90
C ILE A 61 11.93 2.94 -5.29
N ASP A 62 13.05 3.61 -5.55
CA ASP A 62 13.35 4.20 -6.86
C ASP A 62 13.37 3.14 -7.98
N GLU A 63 13.89 1.95 -7.70
CA GLU A 63 13.88 0.83 -8.65
C GLU A 63 12.45 0.33 -8.93
N ILE A 64 11.62 0.20 -7.90
CA ILE A 64 10.20 -0.17 -8.02
C ILE A 64 9.45 0.87 -8.85
N GLU A 65 9.63 2.16 -8.56
CA GLU A 65 8.98 3.24 -9.30
C GLU A 65 9.38 3.24 -10.79
N LYS A 66 10.67 3.02 -11.09
CA LYS A 66 11.16 2.88 -12.47
C LYS A 66 10.53 1.69 -13.20
N MET A 67 10.35 0.55 -12.53
CA MET A 67 9.69 -0.62 -13.12
C MET A 67 8.22 -0.35 -13.43
N LEU A 68 7.54 0.45 -12.61
CA LEU A 68 6.11 0.77 -12.78
C LEU A 68 5.85 1.96 -13.72
N THR A 69 6.89 2.75 -14.03
CA THR A 69 6.80 3.92 -14.93
C THR A 69 6.08 3.65 -16.25
N PRO A 70 6.30 2.52 -16.96
CA PRO A 70 5.57 2.25 -18.21
C PRO A 70 4.06 2.15 -18.01
N LEU A 71 3.59 1.52 -16.93
CA LEU A 71 2.17 1.36 -16.63
C LEU A 71 1.54 2.66 -16.14
N HIS A 72 2.28 3.44 -15.35
CA HIS A 72 1.84 4.77 -14.94
C HIS A 72 1.65 5.70 -16.15
N ARG A 73 2.59 5.69 -17.11
CA ARG A 73 2.52 6.52 -18.32
C ARG A 73 1.34 6.19 -19.24
N THR A 74 0.81 4.98 -19.16
CA THR A 74 -0.39 4.56 -19.91
C THR A 74 -1.69 4.76 -19.12
N GLY A 75 -1.62 5.35 -17.92
CA GLY A 75 -2.78 5.55 -17.06
C GLY A 75 -3.34 4.26 -16.47
N MET A 76 -2.56 3.18 -16.49
CA MET A 76 -2.97 1.85 -16.02
C MET A 76 -2.76 1.68 -14.51
N THR A 77 -1.93 2.53 -13.92
CA THR A 77 -1.68 2.60 -12.48
C THR A 77 -1.67 4.06 -12.02
N SER A 78 -1.92 4.28 -10.73
CA SER A 78 -1.66 5.57 -10.08
C SER A 78 -0.16 5.82 -9.92
N GLU A 79 0.18 6.98 -9.35
CA GLU A 79 1.49 7.22 -8.75
C GLU A 79 1.72 6.27 -7.56
N LEU A 80 2.97 5.88 -7.34
CA LEU A 80 3.37 5.03 -6.24
C LEU A 80 3.40 5.85 -4.94
N GLN A 81 2.52 5.53 -4.01
CA GLN A 81 2.47 6.18 -2.70
C GLN A 81 3.35 5.43 -1.70
N THR A 82 4.03 6.17 -0.82
CA THR A 82 4.95 5.62 0.19
C THR A 82 4.57 6.09 1.59
N PHE A 83 4.50 5.16 2.54
CA PHE A 83 4.15 5.43 3.92
C PHE A 83 5.12 4.72 4.87
N VAL A 84 5.46 5.36 5.99
CA VAL A 84 6.21 4.71 7.08
C VAL A 84 5.20 4.19 8.10
N ILE A 85 5.28 2.91 8.44
CA ILE A 85 4.39 2.24 9.40
C ILE A 85 5.20 1.53 10.49
N ASP A 86 4.61 1.40 11.67
CA ASP A 86 5.30 0.80 12.83
C ASP A 86 5.42 -0.73 12.72
N HIS A 87 4.44 -1.38 12.10
CA HIS A 87 4.35 -2.83 11.98
C HIS A 87 3.62 -3.22 10.70
N LYS A 88 4.13 -4.27 10.04
CA LYS A 88 3.44 -4.91 8.91
C LYS A 88 2.06 -5.40 9.38
N PRO A 89 0.96 -5.06 8.68
CA PRO A 89 -0.36 -5.51 9.07
C PRO A 89 -0.48 -7.04 8.98
N ASP A 90 -1.09 -7.66 9.99
CA ASP A 90 -1.37 -9.10 9.96
C ASP A 90 -2.40 -9.41 8.86
N PRO A 91 -2.09 -10.30 7.89
CA PRO A 91 -3.02 -10.69 6.83
C PRO A 91 -4.38 -11.19 7.36
N ILE A 92 -4.42 -11.75 8.57
CA ILE A 92 -5.65 -12.27 9.19
C ILE A 92 -6.51 -11.12 9.73
N ALA A 93 -5.90 -10.14 10.40
CA ALA A 93 -6.61 -8.96 10.91
C ALA A 93 -7.19 -8.12 9.76
N LEU A 94 -6.47 -8.01 8.65
CA LEU A 94 -6.88 -7.16 7.53
C LEU A 94 -8.08 -7.71 6.72
N LYS A 95 -8.44 -8.99 6.88
CA LYS A 95 -9.67 -9.59 6.30
C LYS A 95 -10.92 -9.33 7.16
N SER A 96 -10.78 -9.19 8.48
CA SER A 96 -11.90 -8.83 9.37
C SER A 96 -12.18 -7.33 9.40
N HIS A 97 -11.22 -6.52 8.95
CA HIS A 97 -11.28 -5.05 8.96
C HIS A 97 -11.94 -4.42 7.71
N ALA A 98 -12.63 -5.20 6.87
CA ALA A 98 -13.46 -4.64 5.79
C ALA A 98 -14.62 -3.74 6.30
N ALA A 99 -14.82 -3.64 7.63
CA ALA A 99 -15.88 -2.83 8.23
C ALA A 99 -15.46 -2.03 9.49
N SER A 100 -14.17 -1.96 9.86
CA SER A 100 -13.78 -1.22 11.08
C SER A 100 -12.50 -0.40 10.89
N SER A 101 -12.68 0.93 10.96
CA SER A 101 -11.69 1.96 11.29
C SER A 101 -10.23 1.62 10.98
N LEU A 102 -9.81 1.86 9.73
CA LEU A 102 -8.39 1.93 9.40
C LEU A 102 -7.81 3.21 10.02
N ILE A 103 -7.40 3.11 11.27
CA ILE A 103 -6.55 4.13 11.92
C ILE A 103 -5.14 3.91 11.39
N ARG A 104 -4.75 4.70 10.39
CA ARG A 104 -3.42 4.65 9.77
C ARG A 104 -2.53 5.71 10.41
N LYS A 105 -1.60 5.29 11.27
CA LYS A 105 -0.62 6.21 11.86
C LYS A 105 0.44 6.60 10.83
N ILE A 106 0.82 7.88 10.81
CA ILE A 106 1.89 8.47 10.00
C ILE A 106 2.90 9.08 10.98
N GLY A 107 3.92 8.31 11.32
CA GLY A 107 4.86 8.63 12.39
C GLY A 107 4.17 8.87 13.74
N ASP A 108 4.81 9.66 14.60
CA ASP A 108 4.30 9.89 15.97
C ASP A 108 3.17 10.93 16.06
N ARG A 109 2.94 11.70 14.98
CA ARG A 109 2.15 12.95 15.06
C ARG A 109 0.85 12.95 14.26
N PHE A 110 0.71 12.07 13.28
CA PHE A 110 -0.42 12.10 12.37
C PHE A 110 -1.11 10.75 12.35
N VAL A 111 -2.43 10.77 12.23
CA VAL A 111 -3.25 9.58 11.98
C VAL A 111 -4.27 9.91 10.89
N VAL A 112 -4.39 9.04 9.90
CA VAL A 112 -5.46 9.07 8.90
C VAL A 112 -6.53 8.11 9.36
N LEU A 113 -7.76 8.59 9.39
CA LEU A 113 -8.93 7.87 9.86
C LEU A 113 -9.91 7.75 8.70
N SER A 114 -10.58 6.61 8.59
CA SER A 114 -11.79 6.51 7.77
C SER A 114 -12.82 7.54 8.29
N ALA A 115 -13.62 8.12 7.40
CA ALA A 115 -14.57 9.18 7.76
C ALA A 115 -15.54 8.78 8.89
N ASP A 116 -15.82 7.48 9.01
CA ASP A 116 -16.72 6.90 10.00
C ASP A 116 -16.02 6.35 11.27
N ALA A 117 -14.71 6.61 11.44
CA ALA A 117 -13.94 6.07 12.55
C ALA A 117 -13.88 7.02 13.75
N ASP A 118 -14.38 6.56 14.90
CA ASP A 118 -14.21 7.25 16.18
C ASP A 118 -12.75 7.12 16.69
N TYR A 119 -12.01 8.23 16.72
CA TYR A 119 -10.65 8.27 17.25
C TYR A 119 -10.62 8.65 18.73
N GLN A 120 -10.17 7.72 19.57
CA GLN A 120 -9.89 7.96 20.99
C GLN A 120 -8.37 8.01 21.19
N PRO A 121 -7.76 9.20 21.35
CA PRO A 121 -6.34 9.29 21.68
C PRO A 121 -6.11 8.67 23.06
N HIS A 122 -5.21 7.69 23.17
CA HIS A 122 -4.76 7.22 24.48
C HIS A 122 -3.85 8.29 25.10
N PRO A 123 -4.16 8.80 26.31
CA PRO A 123 -3.21 9.62 27.04
C PRO A 123 -2.02 8.76 27.49
N GLN A 124 -0.81 9.27 27.28
CA GLN A 124 0.44 8.73 27.84
C GLN A 124 0.46 8.83 29.37
#